data_AF-A0A662GGK4-F1
#
_entry.id   AF-A0A662GGK4-F1
#
_cell.length_a   1.000
_cell.length_b   1.000
_cell.length_c   1.000
_cell.angle_alpha   90.00
_cell.angle_beta   90.00
_cell.angle_gamma   90.00
#
_symmetry.space_group_name_H-M   'P 1'
#
loop_
_entity.id
_entity.type
_entity.pdbx_description
1 polymer ?
#
loop_
_entity_poly.entity_id
_entity_poly.type
_entity_poly.pdbx_seq_one_letter_code
_entity_poly.pdbx_strand_id
1 'polypeptide(L)'
;MEEENLNKLLDSVQFLEQLIGQKITYVGIFDNFAAVEFTNAYSFIVPKDTAPPAQDMGYYYAFEKLPKIIEKYGVKCCGYYIEHNDVVILISPRELCKGGIKIISRRERVGIADAIMSSLFSMFDNPSGHIMFRNKILGVLSFTNISPLVDLALQKLRKLIKAGAKFVKRDEKTIETGWLKKISFGVKPILFNNIEIDFDELERKLAHMKIRFDEEISKIKKMIDAFISSMSERIIVYRTGEKKIIGKTVAIEGKISNYDFILLLTRLMRDFSSPACIDKDAFNVALALVSKADKVCVSNKEYPTEKFKLGEMKSLDDPKLHPLLMCISIITGNVSIQKFRIGKMNGIAIKGYKDNLGAIAIIY
;
A
#
# COMPACT_ATOMS: atom_id res chain seq x y z
N MET A 1 -19.86 17.15 9.22
CA MET A 1 -18.64 16.98 8.41
C MET A 1 -18.77 17.77 7.12
N GLU A 2 -17.78 18.61 6.83
CA GLU A 2 -17.69 19.35 5.57
C GLU A 2 -17.50 18.41 4.38
N GLU A 3 -18.11 18.76 3.25
CA GLU A 3 -18.09 17.93 2.03
C GLU A 3 -16.66 17.69 1.52
N GLU A 4 -15.76 18.66 1.71
CA GLU A 4 -14.34 18.52 1.35
C GLU A 4 -13.66 17.37 2.12
N ASN A 5 -13.86 17.29 3.44
CA ASN A 5 -13.30 16.23 4.26
C ASN A 5 -13.88 14.85 3.91
N LEU A 6 -15.18 14.80 3.61
CA LEU A 6 -15.81 13.56 3.14
C LEU A 6 -15.23 13.12 1.78
N ASN A 7 -15.02 14.05 0.85
CA ASN A 7 -14.39 13.74 -0.44
C ASN A 7 -12.96 13.21 -0.27
N LYS A 8 -12.14 13.85 0.57
CA LYS A 8 -10.77 13.38 0.89
C LYS A 8 -10.75 11.94 1.41
N LEU A 9 -11.66 11.61 2.35
CA LEU A 9 -11.78 10.25 2.88
C LEU A 9 -12.18 9.25 1.77
N LEU A 10 -13.10 9.62 0.89
CA LEU A 10 -13.58 8.73 -0.18
C LEU A 10 -12.59 8.56 -1.33
N ASP A 11 -11.78 9.58 -1.65
CA ASP A 11 -10.69 9.44 -2.62
C ASP A 11 -9.62 8.49 -2.06
N SER A 12 -9.38 8.52 -0.75
CA SER A 12 -8.50 7.57 -0.07
C SER A 12 -9.05 6.14 -0.06
N VAL A 13 -10.38 5.97 -0.03
CA VAL A 13 -11.02 4.66 -0.26
C VAL A 13 -10.77 4.18 -1.68
N GLN A 14 -10.79 5.04 -2.70
CA GLN A 14 -10.47 4.62 -4.07
C GLN A 14 -9.04 4.15 -4.21
N PHE A 15 -8.09 4.82 -3.54
CA PHE A 15 -6.72 4.34 -3.47
C PHE A 15 -6.62 2.97 -2.78
N LEU A 16 -7.38 2.75 -1.70
CA LEU A 16 -7.50 1.43 -1.07
C LEU A 16 -8.05 0.35 -2.02
N GLU A 17 -9.08 0.69 -2.82
CA GLU A 17 -9.63 -0.22 -3.85
C GLU A 17 -8.57 -0.64 -4.88
N GLN A 18 -7.70 0.28 -5.30
CA GLN A 18 -6.59 -0.02 -6.21
C GLN A 18 -5.56 -0.97 -5.57
N LEU A 19 -5.27 -0.79 -4.28
CA LEU A 19 -4.34 -1.66 -3.56
C LEU A 19 -4.88 -3.09 -3.41
N ILE A 20 -6.15 -3.25 -3.06
CA ILE A 20 -6.76 -4.58 -2.85
C ILE A 20 -7.33 -5.20 -4.14
N GLY A 21 -7.42 -4.44 -5.23
CA GLY A 21 -7.94 -4.91 -6.52
C GLY A 21 -9.46 -5.16 -6.54
N GLN A 22 -10.21 -4.63 -5.57
CA GLN A 22 -11.64 -4.91 -5.39
C GLN A 22 -12.43 -3.65 -5.02
N LYS A 23 -13.70 -3.60 -5.44
CA LYS A 23 -14.59 -2.45 -5.22
C LYS A 23 -15.25 -2.52 -3.83
N ILE A 24 -15.00 -1.52 -3.01
CA ILE A 24 -15.60 -1.30 -1.70
C ILE A 24 -16.96 -0.60 -1.88
N THR A 25 -18.03 -1.19 -1.34
CA THR A 25 -19.39 -0.64 -1.44
C THR A 25 -19.78 0.13 -0.18
N TYR A 26 -19.46 -0.42 0.99
CA TYR A 26 -19.84 0.12 2.29
C TYR A 26 -18.65 0.79 2.97
N VAL A 27 -18.83 2.02 3.45
CA VAL A 27 -17.77 2.79 4.13
C VAL A 27 -18.37 3.46 5.36
N GLY A 28 -17.92 3.07 6.54
CA GLY A 28 -18.40 3.67 7.78
C GLY A 28 -17.71 5.00 8.03
N ILE A 29 -18.46 6.11 8.01
CA ILE A 29 -17.92 7.43 8.32
C ILE A 29 -18.13 7.76 9.80
N PHE A 30 -17.06 8.16 10.47
CA PHE A 30 -17.04 8.65 11.85
C PHE A 30 -16.57 10.11 11.88
N ASP A 31 -16.44 10.69 13.06
CA ASP A 31 -16.06 12.11 13.23
C ASP A 31 -14.79 12.48 12.45
N ASN A 32 -13.72 11.73 12.68
CA ASN A 32 -12.37 12.07 12.20
C ASN A 32 -11.71 10.91 11.45
N PHE A 33 -12.48 9.89 11.07
CA PHE A 33 -11.94 8.74 10.32
C PHE A 33 -13.04 8.03 9.53
N ALA A 34 -12.61 7.26 8.54
CA ALA A 34 -13.46 6.27 7.90
C ALA A 34 -12.99 4.86 8.27
N ALA A 35 -13.90 3.91 8.29
CA ALA A 35 -13.60 2.50 8.51
C ALA A 35 -14.27 1.63 7.44
N VAL A 36 -13.55 0.59 7.04
CA VAL A 36 -14.02 -0.46 6.14
C VAL A 36 -13.70 -1.79 6.79
N GLU A 37 -14.69 -2.64 6.98
CA GLU A 37 -14.50 -4.02 7.42
C GLU A 37 -14.62 -4.94 6.21
N PHE A 38 -13.68 -5.86 6.14
CA PHE A 38 -13.59 -6.94 5.16
C PHE A 38 -13.87 -8.27 5.88
N THR A 39 -14.03 -9.35 5.13
CA THR A 39 -14.23 -10.68 5.71
C THR A 39 -13.06 -11.06 6.63
N ASN A 40 -11.83 -10.80 6.18
CA ASN A 40 -10.58 -11.17 6.86
C ASN A 40 -9.75 -9.98 7.38
N ALA A 41 -10.26 -8.75 7.34
CA ALA A 41 -9.47 -7.56 7.70
C ALA A 41 -10.31 -6.36 8.17
N TYR A 42 -9.65 -5.38 8.77
CA TYR A 42 -10.17 -4.03 8.96
C TYR A 42 -9.25 -3.02 8.30
N SER A 43 -9.83 -1.97 7.72
CA SER A 43 -9.10 -0.79 7.29
C SER A 43 -9.68 0.46 7.95
N PHE A 44 -8.78 1.36 8.35
CA PHE A 44 -9.11 2.66 8.91
C PHE A 44 -8.36 3.73 8.14
N ILE A 45 -9.07 4.81 7.77
CA ILE A 45 -8.50 5.95 7.07
C ILE A 45 -8.56 7.13 8.04
N VAL A 46 -7.39 7.60 8.47
CA VAL A 46 -7.23 8.65 9.48
C VAL A 46 -6.38 9.80 8.95
N PRO A 47 -6.62 11.04 9.38
CA PRO A 47 -5.75 12.17 9.07
C PRO A 47 -4.29 11.97 9.54
N LYS A 48 -3.38 12.52 8.72
CA LYS A 48 -1.94 12.79 8.96
C LYS A 48 -1.51 12.81 10.42
N ASP A 49 -2.01 13.87 11.03
CA ASP A 49 -1.72 14.44 12.35
C ASP A 49 -2.29 13.60 13.51
N THR A 50 -3.28 12.75 13.23
CA THR A 50 -3.91 11.89 14.24
C THR A 50 -3.51 10.42 14.11
N ALA A 51 -2.72 10.08 13.09
CA ALA A 51 -2.24 8.73 12.83
C ALA A 51 -1.23 8.27 13.90
N PRO A 52 -1.15 6.95 14.18
CA PRO A 52 -0.09 6.40 15.01
C PRO A 52 1.27 6.53 14.30
N PRO A 53 2.40 6.50 15.03
CA PRO A 53 3.71 6.53 14.41
C PRO A 53 3.95 5.29 13.54
N ALA A 54 4.58 5.49 12.38
CA ALA A 54 4.98 4.42 11.48
C ALA A 54 6.21 3.67 11.99
N GLN A 55 6.20 2.35 11.92
CA GLN A 55 7.33 1.47 12.22
C GLN A 55 7.91 0.92 10.91
N ASP A 56 9.22 1.10 10.70
CA ASP A 56 9.89 0.60 9.51
C ASP A 56 10.19 -0.91 9.62
N MET A 57 9.53 -1.73 8.79
CA MET A 57 9.74 -3.18 8.73
C MET A 57 10.70 -3.62 7.61
N GLY A 58 11.40 -2.68 6.98
CA GLY A 58 12.25 -2.86 5.80
C GLY A 58 11.50 -2.58 4.50
N TYR A 59 10.61 -3.50 4.09
CA TYR A 59 9.89 -3.39 2.81
C TYR A 59 8.46 -2.85 2.93
N TYR A 60 7.94 -2.64 4.14
CA TYR A 60 6.69 -1.91 4.38
C TYR A 60 6.77 -1.10 5.67
N TYR A 61 5.77 -0.26 5.94
CA TYR A 61 5.59 0.39 7.23
C TYR A 61 4.45 -0.29 7.98
N ALA A 62 4.61 -0.45 9.30
CA ALA A 62 3.61 -1.03 10.18
C ALA A 62 3.12 0.00 11.21
N PHE A 63 1.99 -0.31 11.86
CA PHE A 63 1.54 0.36 13.07
C PHE A 63 1.29 -0.66 14.17
N GLU A 64 1.71 -0.34 15.40
CA GLU A 64 1.56 -1.24 16.55
C GLU A 64 0.20 -1.12 17.24
N LYS A 65 -0.40 0.08 17.21
CA LYS A 65 -1.67 0.38 17.90
C LYS A 65 -2.50 1.37 17.10
N LEU A 66 -3.82 1.24 17.19
CA LEU A 66 -4.77 2.18 16.64
C LEU A 66 -4.76 3.49 17.46
N PRO A 67 -5.07 4.64 16.83
CA PRO A 67 -5.20 5.89 17.56
C PRO A 67 -6.43 5.84 18.49
N LYS A 68 -6.37 6.58 19.61
CA LYS A 68 -7.43 6.59 20.66
C LYS A 68 -8.83 6.89 20.12
N ILE A 69 -8.91 7.70 19.05
CA ILE A 69 -10.17 8.04 18.38
C ILE A 69 -10.89 6.82 17.79
N ILE A 70 -10.16 5.74 17.48
CA ILE A 70 -10.70 4.47 16.99
C ILE A 70 -10.84 3.48 18.15
N GLU A 71 -9.85 3.37 19.04
CA GLU A 71 -9.87 2.41 20.15
C GLU A 71 -11.10 2.55 21.06
N LYS A 72 -11.66 3.78 21.17
CA LYS A 72 -12.90 4.05 21.92
C LYS A 72 -14.11 3.22 21.46
N TYR A 73 -14.08 2.70 20.22
CA TYR A 73 -15.12 1.82 19.67
C TYR A 73 -14.90 0.34 20.01
N GLY A 74 -13.89 0.00 20.81
CA GLY A 74 -13.69 -1.36 21.35
C GLY A 74 -12.90 -2.31 20.45
N VAL A 75 -12.23 -1.79 19.43
CA VAL A 75 -11.34 -2.53 18.54
C VAL A 75 -9.88 -2.14 18.79
N LYS A 76 -8.99 -3.12 18.84
CA LYS A 76 -7.54 -2.94 18.93
C LYS A 76 -6.87 -3.79 17.85
N CYS A 77 -6.03 -3.21 17.03
CA CYS A 77 -5.37 -3.89 15.92
C CYS A 77 -3.93 -3.42 15.78
N CYS A 78 -3.11 -4.21 15.10
CA CYS A 78 -1.82 -3.85 14.54
C CYS A 78 -1.74 -4.34 13.09
N GLY A 79 -0.92 -3.72 12.25
CA GLY A 79 -0.85 -4.11 10.85
C GLY A 79 -0.07 -3.13 9.98
N TYR A 80 -0.51 -2.98 8.74
CA TYR A 80 0.14 -2.19 7.71
C TYR A 80 -0.24 -0.71 7.79
N TYR A 81 0.77 0.15 7.67
CA TYR A 81 0.66 1.60 7.68
C TYR A 81 0.99 2.12 6.28
N ILE A 82 0.07 2.86 5.68
CA ILE A 82 0.18 3.31 4.29
C ILE A 82 -0.10 4.80 4.23
N GLU A 83 0.91 5.59 3.86
CA GLU A 83 0.73 7.03 3.66
C GLU A 83 0.13 7.32 2.29
N HIS A 84 -0.87 8.20 2.26
CA HIS A 84 -1.47 8.68 1.01
C HIS A 84 -1.95 10.12 1.19
N ASN A 85 -1.25 11.07 0.56
CA ASN A 85 -1.50 12.51 0.72
C ASN A 85 -1.51 12.92 2.21
N ASP A 86 -2.57 13.58 2.66
CA ASP A 86 -2.75 14.06 4.04
C ASP A 86 -3.44 13.03 4.96
N VAL A 87 -3.54 11.77 4.53
CA VAL A 87 -4.11 10.68 5.34
C VAL A 87 -3.19 9.48 5.45
N VAL A 88 -3.50 8.62 6.42
CA VAL A 88 -2.95 7.29 6.58
C VAL A 88 -4.05 6.27 6.48
N ILE A 89 -3.78 5.21 5.72
CA ILE A 89 -4.60 4.00 5.68
C ILE A 89 -3.92 2.96 6.55
N LEU A 90 -4.61 2.55 7.61
CA LEU A 90 -4.21 1.49 8.54
C LEU A 90 -4.97 0.22 8.15
N ILE A 91 -4.29 -0.83 7.71
CA ILE A 91 -4.92 -2.11 7.34
C ILE A 91 -4.43 -3.19 8.29
N SER A 92 -5.35 -3.91 8.91
CA SER A 92 -5.04 -5.02 9.82
C SER A 92 -5.73 -6.30 9.38
N PRO A 93 -5.00 -7.42 9.25
CA PRO A 93 -5.59 -8.75 9.27
C PRO A 93 -6.47 -8.91 10.51
N ARG A 94 -7.60 -9.61 10.37
CA ARG A 94 -8.56 -9.81 11.47
C ARG A 94 -7.96 -10.62 12.62
N GLU A 95 -7.05 -11.55 12.31
CA GLU A 95 -6.30 -12.33 13.30
C GLU A 95 -5.38 -11.49 14.19
N LEU A 96 -4.96 -10.31 13.72
CA LEU A 96 -4.17 -9.34 14.49
C LEU A 96 -5.03 -8.33 15.26
N CYS A 97 -6.35 -8.48 15.22
CA CYS A 97 -7.29 -7.63 15.92
C CYS A 97 -7.91 -8.32 17.14
N LYS A 98 -8.16 -7.53 18.19
CA LYS A 98 -8.95 -7.91 19.37
C LYS A 98 -10.21 -7.05 19.45
N GLY A 99 -11.34 -7.71 19.63
CA GLY A 99 -12.65 -7.06 19.67
C GLY A 99 -13.19 -6.73 18.28
N GLY A 100 -14.09 -5.75 18.21
CA GLY A 100 -14.72 -5.29 16.98
C GLY A 100 -15.33 -3.91 17.19
N ILE A 101 -15.72 -3.23 16.11
CA ILE A 101 -16.32 -1.89 16.19
C ILE A 101 -17.71 -2.02 16.83
N LYS A 102 -17.82 -1.64 18.12
CA LYS A 102 -19.07 -1.70 18.87
C LYS A 102 -19.90 -0.44 18.63
N ILE A 103 -20.95 -0.58 17.84
CA ILE A 103 -21.99 0.44 17.64
C ILE A 103 -23.16 0.11 18.57
N ILE A 104 -23.22 0.77 19.73
CA ILE A 104 -24.30 0.56 20.71
C ILE A 104 -25.59 1.14 20.12
N SER A 105 -26.51 0.27 19.73
CA SER A 105 -27.80 0.68 19.20
C SER A 105 -28.76 1.04 20.32
N ARG A 106 -29.23 2.29 20.37
CA ARG A 106 -30.35 2.68 21.25
C ARG A 106 -31.65 2.43 20.52
N ARG A 107 -32.51 1.56 21.06
CA ARG A 107 -33.89 1.41 20.58
C ARG A 107 -34.79 2.31 21.40
N GLU A 108 -35.22 3.43 20.84
CA GLU A 108 -36.32 4.20 21.41
C GLU A 108 -37.64 3.53 21.03
N ARG A 109 -38.47 3.19 22.04
CA ARG A 109 -39.86 2.76 21.80
C ARG A 109 -40.70 3.99 21.50
N VAL A 110 -40.82 4.34 20.23
CA VAL A 110 -41.71 5.43 19.80
C VAL A 110 -43.04 4.83 19.35
N GLY A 111 -44.13 5.17 20.06
CA GLY A 111 -45.48 4.88 19.58
C GLY A 111 -45.72 5.58 18.25
N ILE A 112 -46.13 4.83 17.23
CA ILE A 112 -46.41 5.33 15.88
C ILE A 112 -47.77 6.05 15.95
N ALA A 113 -47.74 7.38 15.93
CA ALA A 113 -48.96 8.19 16.06
C ALA A 113 -49.58 8.55 14.69
N ASP A 114 -48.81 8.55 13.60
CA ASP A 114 -49.27 8.94 12.28
C ASP A 114 -48.52 8.21 11.13
N ALA A 115 -49.04 8.35 9.90
CA ALA A 115 -48.50 7.71 8.70
C ALA A 115 -47.11 8.23 8.30
N ILE A 116 -46.78 9.47 8.64
CA ILE A 116 -45.48 10.09 8.31
C ILE A 116 -44.39 9.49 9.21
N MET A 117 -44.67 9.35 10.51
CA MET A 117 -43.83 8.65 11.48
C MET A 117 -43.65 7.18 11.10
N SER A 118 -44.72 6.50 10.69
CA SER A 118 -44.64 5.12 10.21
C SER A 118 -43.71 4.99 9.01
N SER A 119 -43.86 5.88 8.01
CA SER A 119 -43.00 5.92 6.83
C SER A 119 -41.54 6.18 7.20
N LEU A 120 -41.25 7.13 8.09
CA LEU A 120 -39.89 7.39 8.56
C LEU A 120 -39.28 6.17 9.26
N PHE A 121 -40.02 5.54 10.19
CA PHE A 121 -39.53 4.38 10.92
C PHE A 121 -39.32 3.15 10.03
N SER A 122 -40.13 2.99 8.98
CA SER A 122 -39.94 1.92 7.99
C SER A 122 -38.58 2.01 7.26
N MET A 123 -37.94 3.19 7.24
CA MET A 123 -36.62 3.38 6.64
C MET A 123 -35.46 3.12 7.60
N PHE A 124 -35.71 3.10 8.91
CA PHE A 124 -34.63 2.95 9.88
C PHE A 124 -34.04 1.54 9.83
N ASP A 125 -32.72 1.47 9.86
CA ASP A 125 -31.95 0.23 9.78
C ASP A 125 -32.35 -0.67 8.58
N ASN A 126 -32.91 -0.07 7.52
CA ASN A 126 -33.35 -0.74 6.28
C ASN A 126 -32.65 -0.18 5.03
N PRO A 127 -32.57 -0.95 3.93
CA PRO A 127 -31.93 -0.50 2.69
C PRO A 127 -32.53 0.79 2.11
N SER A 128 -33.83 1.01 2.28
CA SER A 128 -34.52 2.25 1.87
C SER A 128 -33.95 3.49 2.58
N GLY A 129 -33.41 3.32 3.80
CA GLY A 129 -32.75 4.34 4.61
C GLY A 129 -31.26 4.54 4.34
N HIS A 130 -30.65 3.84 3.37
CA HIS A 130 -29.23 3.99 3.08
C HIS A 130 -28.85 5.41 2.66
N ILE A 131 -27.82 5.98 3.27
CA ILE A 131 -27.22 7.24 2.87
C ILE A 131 -26.13 6.95 1.85
N MET A 132 -26.36 7.38 0.60
CA MET A 132 -25.46 7.15 -0.51
C MET A 132 -24.77 8.43 -0.96
N PHE A 133 -23.49 8.33 -1.30
CA PHE A 133 -22.70 9.40 -1.88
C PHE A 133 -21.61 8.81 -2.77
N ARG A 134 -21.40 9.37 -3.97
CA ARG A 134 -20.45 8.87 -4.99
C ARG A 134 -20.48 7.33 -5.17
N ASN A 135 -21.67 6.75 -5.26
CA ASN A 135 -21.91 5.30 -5.40
C ASN A 135 -21.41 4.42 -4.24
N LYS A 136 -21.14 5.00 -3.07
CA LYS A 136 -20.85 4.29 -1.82
C LYS A 136 -22.04 4.39 -0.87
N ILE A 137 -22.25 3.38 -0.05
CA ILE A 137 -23.20 3.39 1.07
C ILE A 137 -22.42 3.77 2.32
N LEU A 138 -22.71 4.94 2.87
CA LEU A 138 -21.97 5.49 4.02
C LEU A 138 -22.57 5.10 5.37
N GLY A 139 -23.85 4.71 5.36
CA GLY A 139 -24.62 4.39 6.55
C GLY A 139 -26.09 4.24 6.26
N VAL A 140 -26.88 4.12 7.32
CA VAL A 140 -28.34 4.01 7.28
C VAL A 140 -28.96 4.94 8.30
N LEU A 141 -30.14 5.49 7.99
CA LEU A 141 -30.93 6.20 8.98
C LEU A 141 -31.19 5.31 10.19
N SER A 142 -30.93 5.83 11.39
CA SER A 142 -31.12 5.10 12.63
C SER A 142 -31.22 6.07 13.81
N PHE A 143 -31.80 5.61 14.91
CA PHE A 143 -31.69 6.28 16.21
C PHE A 143 -30.25 6.36 16.71
N THR A 144 -29.37 5.52 16.17
CA THR A 144 -27.95 5.49 16.51
C THR A 144 -27.20 6.51 15.65
N ASN A 145 -27.21 7.77 16.08
CA ASN A 145 -26.66 8.94 15.39
C ASN A 145 -25.14 9.10 15.60
N ILE A 146 -24.34 8.26 14.93
CA ILE A 146 -22.87 8.26 15.06
C ILE A 146 -22.19 9.09 13.97
N SER A 147 -22.63 8.92 12.73
CA SER A 147 -21.93 9.50 11.57
C SER A 147 -22.29 10.97 11.38
N PRO A 148 -21.31 11.87 11.15
CA PRO A 148 -21.52 13.30 10.95
C PRO A 148 -22.04 13.63 9.53
N LEU A 149 -23.08 12.93 9.09
CA LEU A 149 -23.63 12.92 7.73
C LEU A 149 -25.05 13.51 7.67
N VAL A 150 -25.42 14.38 8.62
CA VAL A 150 -26.78 14.94 8.71
C VAL A 150 -27.20 15.66 7.44
N ASP A 151 -26.31 16.42 6.80
CA ASP A 151 -26.68 17.17 5.60
C ASP A 151 -27.09 16.23 4.45
N LEU A 152 -26.34 15.15 4.23
CA LEU A 152 -26.70 14.11 3.25
C LEU A 152 -27.99 13.38 3.63
N ALA A 153 -28.18 13.09 4.92
CA ALA A 153 -29.40 12.45 5.40
C ALA A 153 -30.63 13.36 5.21
N LEU A 154 -30.52 14.65 5.48
CA LEU A 154 -31.58 15.64 5.24
C LEU A 154 -31.90 15.78 3.76
N GLN A 155 -30.88 15.81 2.88
CA GLN A 155 -31.10 15.81 1.43
C GLN A 155 -31.89 14.59 0.98
N LYS A 156 -31.57 13.40 1.51
CA LYS A 156 -32.33 12.16 1.22
C LYS A 156 -33.77 12.24 1.73
N LEU A 157 -33.97 12.66 2.98
CA LEU A 157 -35.31 12.79 3.58
C LEU A 157 -36.20 13.75 2.80
N ARG A 158 -35.67 14.91 2.37
CA ARG A 158 -36.41 15.88 1.55
C ARG A 158 -36.88 15.30 0.22
N LYS A 159 -36.14 14.37 -0.37
CA LYS A 159 -36.52 13.69 -1.61
C LYS A 159 -37.65 12.66 -1.38
N LEU A 160 -37.63 11.98 -0.24
CA LEU A 160 -38.52 10.85 0.05
C LEU A 160 -39.82 11.26 0.75
N ILE A 161 -39.78 12.28 1.62
CA ILE A 161 -40.91 12.73 2.42
C ILE A 161 -41.33 14.12 1.93
N LYS A 162 -42.15 14.14 0.87
CA LYS A 162 -42.57 15.37 0.16
C LYS A 162 -43.68 16.18 0.85
N ALA A 163 -44.39 15.64 1.83
CA ALA A 163 -45.56 16.27 2.43
C ALA A 163 -45.34 16.65 3.91
N GLY A 164 -45.32 17.95 4.22
CA GLY A 164 -45.52 18.50 5.57
C GLY A 164 -44.46 18.21 6.65
N ALA A 165 -43.52 17.30 6.40
CA ALA A 165 -42.50 16.91 7.36
C ALA A 165 -41.42 17.98 7.52
N LYS A 166 -41.38 18.63 8.68
CA LYS A 166 -40.30 19.55 9.05
C LYS A 166 -39.19 18.74 9.71
N PHE A 167 -37.99 18.75 9.14
CA PHE A 167 -36.79 18.20 9.75
C PHE A 167 -35.81 19.32 10.07
N VAL A 168 -35.29 19.34 11.29
CA VAL A 168 -34.38 20.37 11.79
C VAL A 168 -33.03 19.73 12.07
N LYS A 169 -31.97 20.29 11.48
CA LYS A 169 -30.59 19.95 11.85
C LYS A 169 -30.32 20.48 13.26
N ARG A 170 -30.00 19.59 14.20
CA ARG A 170 -29.63 19.98 15.57
C ARG A 170 -28.13 20.18 15.71
N ASP A 171 -27.37 19.23 15.18
CA ASP A 171 -25.91 19.23 15.15
C ASP A 171 -25.45 18.47 13.88
N GLU A 172 -24.18 18.10 13.80
CA GLU A 172 -23.62 17.40 12.64
C GLU A 172 -24.09 15.94 12.48
N LYS A 173 -24.66 15.34 13.53
CA LYS A 173 -25.08 13.92 13.61
C LYS A 173 -26.59 13.75 13.83
N THR A 174 -27.24 14.74 14.42
CA THR A 174 -28.62 14.66 14.88
C THR A 174 -29.58 15.48 14.02
N ILE A 175 -30.64 14.81 13.58
CA ILE A 175 -31.84 15.37 12.97
C ILE A 175 -32.97 15.26 14.00
N GLU A 176 -33.72 16.34 14.17
CA GLU A 176 -34.95 16.35 14.97
C GLU A 176 -36.17 16.57 14.07
N THR A 177 -37.25 15.85 14.36
CA THR A 177 -38.55 16.09 13.73
C THR A 177 -39.21 17.34 14.31
N GLY A 178 -39.74 18.21 13.45
CA GLY A 178 -40.49 19.42 13.80
C GLY A 178 -41.98 19.17 14.03
N TRP A 179 -42.34 17.97 14.49
CA TRP A 179 -43.72 17.55 14.77
C TRP A 179 -44.07 17.75 16.26
N LEU A 180 -45.34 17.54 16.61
CA LEU A 180 -45.82 17.56 18.02
C LEU A 180 -44.98 16.64 18.93
N LYS A 181 -44.63 15.45 18.43
CA LYS A 181 -43.67 14.55 19.08
C LYS A 181 -42.30 14.66 18.39
N LYS A 182 -41.33 15.20 19.11
CA LYS A 182 -39.95 15.31 18.67
C LYS A 182 -39.25 13.97 18.79
N ILE A 183 -38.61 13.56 17.70
CA ILE A 183 -37.77 12.37 17.63
C ILE A 183 -36.41 12.79 17.13
N SER A 184 -35.37 12.32 17.81
CA SER A 184 -33.98 12.56 17.44
C SER A 184 -33.39 11.30 16.81
N PHE A 185 -32.81 11.46 15.63
CA PHE A 185 -32.20 10.36 14.89
C PHE A 185 -31.06 10.88 14.02
N GLY A 186 -30.35 10.00 13.34
CA GLY A 186 -29.24 10.39 12.50
C GLY A 186 -28.82 9.25 11.59
N VAL A 187 -27.51 9.13 11.39
CA VAL A 187 -26.92 8.11 10.53
C VAL A 187 -26.06 7.18 11.37
N LYS A 188 -26.33 5.88 11.23
CA LYS A 188 -25.51 4.79 11.73
C LYS A 188 -24.58 4.31 10.60
N PRO A 189 -23.26 4.22 10.82
CA PRO A 189 -22.33 3.81 9.77
C PRO A 189 -22.54 2.34 9.38
N ILE A 190 -22.31 2.03 8.10
CA ILE A 190 -22.24 0.65 7.58
C ILE A 190 -20.88 0.52 6.91
N LEU A 191 -20.14 -0.51 7.29
CA LEU A 191 -18.72 -0.66 6.94
C LEU A 191 -18.33 -2.06 6.46
N PHE A 192 -19.18 -3.08 6.66
CA PHE A 192 -18.87 -4.45 6.27
C PHE A 192 -19.02 -4.67 4.77
N ASN A 193 -17.98 -5.25 4.16
CA ASN A 193 -17.93 -5.68 2.77
C ASN A 193 -17.52 -7.14 2.73
N ASN A 194 -18.23 -7.95 1.95
CA ASN A 194 -17.87 -9.35 1.72
C ASN A 194 -16.74 -9.44 0.69
N ILE A 195 -15.53 -9.08 1.12
CA ILE A 195 -14.30 -8.99 0.34
C ILE A 195 -13.20 -9.64 1.19
N GLU A 196 -12.37 -10.47 0.58
CA GLU A 196 -11.16 -11.01 1.21
C GLU A 196 -9.93 -10.33 0.63
N ILE A 197 -9.05 -9.83 1.50
CA ILE A 197 -7.78 -9.22 1.13
C ILE A 197 -6.72 -10.31 0.98
N ASP A 198 -6.07 -10.37 -0.19
CA ASP A 198 -4.82 -11.10 -0.37
C ASP A 198 -3.66 -10.28 0.23
N PHE A 199 -3.22 -10.70 1.42
CA PHE A 199 -2.13 -10.02 2.12
C PHE A 199 -0.75 -10.25 1.48
N ASP A 200 -0.55 -11.36 0.77
CA ASP A 200 0.69 -11.60 0.05
C ASP A 200 0.83 -10.65 -1.15
N GLU A 201 -0.25 -10.40 -1.88
CA GLU A 201 -0.28 -9.41 -2.96
C GLU A 201 -0.16 -7.98 -2.40
N LEU A 202 -0.87 -7.67 -1.32
CA LEU A 202 -0.78 -6.37 -0.64
C LEU A 202 0.66 -6.07 -0.23
N GLU A 203 1.35 -7.00 0.44
CA GLU A 203 2.74 -6.82 0.85
C GLU A 203 3.68 -6.54 -0.32
N ARG A 204 3.48 -7.21 -1.47
CA ARG A 204 4.27 -6.95 -2.68
C ARG A 204 4.03 -5.53 -3.22
N LYS A 205 2.78 -5.05 -3.22
CA LYS A 205 2.45 -3.68 -3.64
C LYS A 205 3.06 -2.65 -2.69
N LEU A 206 2.98 -2.89 -1.38
CA LEU A 206 3.60 -2.02 -0.37
C LEU A 206 5.12 -1.97 -0.53
N ALA A 207 5.76 -3.12 -0.77
CA ALA A 207 7.19 -3.21 -1.07
C ALA A 207 7.56 -2.43 -2.34
N HIS A 208 6.75 -2.56 -3.39
CA HIS A 208 6.98 -1.84 -4.63
C HIS A 208 6.90 -0.32 -4.46
N MET A 209 5.94 0.17 -3.66
CA MET A 209 5.78 1.60 -3.37
C MET A 209 6.87 2.17 -2.47
N LYS A 210 7.29 1.40 -1.46
CA LYS A 210 8.26 1.84 -0.46
C LYS A 210 9.70 1.75 -0.97
N ILE A 211 10.05 0.67 -1.65
CA ILE A 211 11.40 0.47 -2.17
C ILE A 211 11.52 1.20 -3.51
N ARG A 212 12.16 2.37 -3.48
CA ARG A 212 12.34 3.25 -4.64
C ARG A 212 13.81 3.34 -5.05
N PHE A 213 14.01 3.65 -6.33
CA PHE A 213 15.34 3.87 -6.94
C PHE A 213 15.38 5.18 -7.73
N ASP A 214 14.44 6.10 -7.48
CA ASP A 214 14.25 7.30 -8.31
C ASP A 214 15.51 8.16 -8.39
N GLU A 215 16.22 8.33 -7.26
CA GLU A 215 17.46 9.10 -7.21
C GLU A 215 18.59 8.42 -7.96
N GLU A 216 18.77 7.12 -7.78
CA GLU A 216 19.81 6.33 -8.45
C GLU A 216 19.56 6.26 -9.95
N ILE A 217 18.32 6.00 -10.37
CA ILE A 217 17.92 5.98 -11.79
C ILE A 217 18.17 7.35 -12.42
N SER A 218 17.82 8.45 -11.75
CA SER A 218 18.07 9.81 -12.24
C SER A 218 19.57 10.07 -12.47
N LYS A 219 20.43 9.63 -11.54
CA LYS A 219 21.89 9.74 -11.68
C LYS A 219 22.41 8.90 -12.85
N ILE A 220 21.92 7.68 -13.02
CA ILE A 220 22.33 6.78 -14.12
C ILE A 220 21.93 7.37 -15.46
N LYS A 221 20.67 7.82 -15.62
CA LYS A 221 20.20 8.43 -16.87
C LYS A 221 21.08 9.62 -17.26
N LYS A 222 21.41 10.51 -16.33
CA LYS A 222 22.31 11.64 -16.63
C LYS A 222 23.67 11.25 -17.20
N MET A 223 24.17 10.04 -16.93
CA MET A 223 25.48 9.58 -17.40
C MET A 223 25.42 8.71 -18.65
N ILE A 224 24.41 7.85 -18.76
CA ILE A 224 24.39 6.79 -19.78
C ILE A 224 23.06 6.66 -20.53
N ASP A 225 22.15 7.65 -20.49
CA ASP A 225 20.82 7.55 -21.15
C ASP A 225 20.90 7.08 -22.61
N ALA A 226 21.84 7.64 -23.37
CA ALA A 226 22.05 7.32 -24.78
C ALA A 226 22.46 5.86 -25.05
N PHE A 227 22.89 5.13 -24.03
CA PHE A 227 23.31 3.73 -24.12
C PHE A 227 22.25 2.75 -23.61
N ILE A 228 21.19 3.23 -22.95
CA ILE A 228 20.15 2.39 -22.34
C ILE A 228 19.21 1.88 -23.44
N SER A 229 19.06 0.56 -23.53
CA SER A 229 18.08 -0.10 -24.41
C SER A 229 16.81 -0.48 -23.69
N SER A 230 16.91 -0.89 -22.42
CA SER A 230 15.76 -1.32 -21.64
C SER A 230 15.96 -1.05 -20.15
N MET A 231 14.84 -0.87 -19.43
CA MET A 231 14.82 -0.75 -17.98
C MET A 231 13.63 -1.54 -17.45
N SER A 232 13.85 -2.41 -16.48
CA SER A 232 12.79 -3.21 -15.87
C SER A 232 12.96 -3.27 -14.36
N GLU A 233 11.84 -3.16 -13.64
CA GLU A 233 11.79 -3.34 -12.19
C GLU A 233 11.18 -4.69 -11.84
N ARG A 234 11.70 -5.34 -10.81
CA ARG A 234 11.18 -6.63 -10.32
C ARG A 234 11.18 -6.70 -8.81
N ILE A 235 10.09 -7.26 -8.26
CA ILE A 235 9.98 -7.66 -6.87
C ILE A 235 10.41 -9.12 -6.74
N ILE A 236 11.30 -9.40 -5.78
CA ILE A 236 11.80 -10.75 -5.51
C ILE A 236 11.47 -11.09 -4.06
N VAL A 237 10.73 -12.18 -3.88
CA VAL A 237 10.37 -12.71 -2.56
C VAL A 237 11.29 -13.87 -2.24
N TYR A 238 11.92 -13.84 -1.07
CA TYR A 238 12.79 -14.91 -0.61
C TYR A 238 12.70 -15.08 0.90
N ARG A 239 13.35 -16.12 1.43
CA ARG A 239 13.41 -16.38 2.88
C ARG A 239 14.85 -16.33 3.38
N THR A 240 15.02 -15.75 4.55
CA THR A 240 16.26 -15.83 5.33
C THR A 240 15.91 -16.47 6.68
N GLY A 241 16.19 -17.77 6.80
CA GLY A 241 15.63 -18.59 7.88
C GLY A 241 14.10 -18.64 7.79
N GLU A 242 13.41 -18.31 8.88
CA GLU A 242 11.95 -18.26 8.93
C GLU A 242 11.36 -16.93 8.42
N LYS A 243 12.21 -15.91 8.21
CA LYS A 243 11.75 -14.56 7.85
C LYS A 243 11.55 -14.43 6.34
N LYS A 244 10.32 -14.08 5.92
CA LYS A 244 10.01 -13.62 4.56
C LYS A 244 10.61 -12.22 4.34
N ILE A 245 11.35 -12.07 3.26
CA ILE A 245 11.91 -10.79 2.79
C ILE A 245 11.39 -10.53 1.38
N ILE A 246 11.02 -9.27 1.14
CA ILE A 246 10.66 -8.78 -0.19
C ILE A 246 11.69 -7.73 -0.58
N GLY A 247 12.55 -8.08 -1.52
CA GLY A 247 13.50 -7.16 -2.12
C GLY A 247 13.00 -6.65 -3.47
N LYS A 248 13.65 -5.59 -3.96
CA LYS A 248 13.36 -5.02 -5.28
C LYS A 248 14.66 -4.86 -6.05
N THR A 249 14.56 -5.06 -7.35
CA THR A 249 15.66 -4.88 -8.29
C THR A 249 15.22 -4.00 -9.44
N VAL A 250 16.17 -3.25 -10.00
CA VAL A 250 16.02 -2.52 -11.25
C VAL A 250 17.17 -2.93 -12.15
N ALA A 251 16.84 -3.53 -13.29
CA ALA A 251 17.79 -3.91 -14.31
C ALA A 251 17.74 -2.91 -15.46
N ILE A 252 18.91 -2.38 -15.83
CA ILE A 252 19.09 -1.43 -16.92
C ILE A 252 20.03 -2.11 -17.92
N GLU A 253 19.50 -2.50 -19.07
CA GLU A 253 20.28 -3.12 -20.14
C GLU A 253 20.67 -2.05 -21.16
N GLY A 254 21.83 -2.22 -21.77
CA GLY A 254 22.30 -1.30 -22.79
C GLY A 254 23.55 -1.77 -23.51
N LYS A 255 24.07 -0.91 -24.38
CA LYS A 255 25.27 -1.18 -25.17
C LYS A 255 26.18 0.04 -25.23
N ILE A 256 27.47 -0.15 -24.96
CA ILE A 256 28.49 0.88 -25.13
C ILE A 256 29.51 0.37 -26.15
N SER A 257 29.56 1.00 -27.32
CA SER A 257 30.38 0.53 -28.45
C SER A 257 30.06 -0.93 -28.81
N ASN A 258 31.01 -1.84 -28.63
CA ASN A 258 30.90 -3.26 -28.91
C ASN A 258 30.58 -4.12 -27.67
N TYR A 259 30.37 -3.50 -26.50
CA TYR A 259 30.11 -4.19 -25.24
C TYR A 259 28.63 -4.11 -24.86
N ASP A 260 28.04 -5.26 -24.57
CA ASP A 260 26.72 -5.31 -23.95
C ASP A 260 26.88 -5.17 -22.43
N PHE A 261 25.94 -4.49 -21.77
CA PHE A 261 25.97 -4.36 -20.33
C PHE A 261 24.59 -4.52 -19.70
N ILE A 262 24.61 -4.95 -18.44
CA ILE A 262 23.47 -4.84 -17.52
C ILE A 262 23.93 -4.16 -16.24
N LEU A 263 23.23 -3.10 -15.85
CA LEU A 263 23.36 -2.47 -14.54
C LEU A 263 22.17 -2.89 -13.69
N LEU A 264 22.45 -3.61 -12.60
CA LEU A 264 21.46 -4.07 -11.64
C LEU A 264 21.58 -3.27 -10.34
N LEU A 265 20.53 -2.52 -10.01
CA LEU A 265 20.31 -1.95 -8.69
C LEU A 265 19.48 -2.90 -7.85
N THR A 266 19.82 -3.04 -6.58
CA THR A 266 19.14 -3.95 -5.67
C THR A 266 18.97 -3.31 -4.30
N ARG A 267 17.81 -3.50 -3.67
CA ARG A 267 17.55 -3.12 -2.28
C ARG A 267 16.95 -4.30 -1.54
N LEU A 268 17.43 -4.53 -0.32
CA LEU A 268 17.06 -5.70 0.48
C LEU A 268 17.32 -7.04 -0.23
N MET A 269 18.40 -7.13 -1.01
CA MET A 269 18.80 -8.35 -1.73
C MET A 269 20.16 -8.89 -1.28
N ARG A 270 20.87 -8.20 -0.39
CA ARG A 270 22.23 -8.59 0.03
C ARG A 270 22.28 -10.01 0.59
N ASP A 271 21.27 -10.38 1.37
CA ASP A 271 21.15 -11.70 2.00
C ASP A 271 20.28 -12.68 1.21
N PHE A 272 19.99 -12.39 -0.06
CA PHE A 272 19.29 -13.32 -0.95
C PHE A 272 20.11 -14.60 -1.08
N SER A 273 19.61 -15.71 -0.53
CA SER A 273 20.30 -17.00 -0.43
C SER A 273 19.54 -18.11 -1.15
N SER A 274 18.95 -17.78 -2.29
CA SER A 274 18.23 -18.72 -3.16
C SER A 274 18.86 -18.71 -4.55
N PRO A 275 18.53 -19.68 -5.42
CA PRO A 275 19.09 -19.70 -6.76
C PRO A 275 18.74 -18.45 -7.55
N ALA A 276 19.76 -17.75 -8.06
CA ALA A 276 19.62 -16.66 -9.02
C ALA A 276 19.27 -17.25 -10.39
N CYS A 277 18.02 -17.65 -10.56
CA CYS A 277 17.44 -18.27 -11.75
C CYS A 277 16.11 -17.59 -12.09
N ILE A 278 16.12 -16.26 -12.18
CA ILE A 278 14.92 -15.42 -12.21
C ILE A 278 14.66 -14.88 -13.62
N ASP A 279 15.72 -14.60 -14.37
CA ASP A 279 15.64 -13.97 -15.68
C ASP A 279 16.77 -14.49 -16.58
N LYS A 280 17.17 -13.70 -17.58
CA LYS A 280 18.30 -13.98 -18.47
C LYS A 280 19.63 -14.13 -17.70
N ASP A 281 20.57 -14.83 -18.34
CA ASP A 281 21.91 -15.12 -17.82
C ASP A 281 22.59 -13.89 -17.19
N ALA A 282 22.61 -12.74 -17.87
CA ALA A 282 23.28 -11.54 -17.37
C ALA A 282 22.66 -11.00 -16.07
N PHE A 283 21.33 -11.00 -15.97
CA PHE A 283 20.61 -10.62 -14.75
C PHE A 283 20.91 -11.58 -13.61
N ASN A 284 20.85 -12.89 -13.88
CA ASN A 284 21.13 -13.92 -12.88
C ASN A 284 22.55 -13.83 -12.34
N VAL A 285 23.53 -13.61 -13.23
CA VAL A 285 24.93 -13.40 -12.85
C VAL A 285 25.08 -12.11 -12.03
N ALA A 286 24.45 -11.01 -12.45
CA ALA A 286 24.48 -9.74 -11.71
C ALA A 286 23.91 -9.91 -10.31
N LEU A 287 22.74 -10.54 -10.20
CA LEU A 287 22.10 -10.81 -8.93
C LEU A 287 22.98 -11.69 -8.03
N ALA A 288 23.55 -12.77 -8.57
CA ALA A 288 24.42 -13.67 -7.81
C ALA A 288 25.68 -12.97 -7.29
N LEU A 289 26.30 -12.09 -8.09
CA LEU A 289 27.51 -11.37 -7.71
C LEU A 289 27.28 -10.22 -6.71
N VAL A 290 26.05 -9.69 -6.63
CA VAL A 290 25.64 -8.59 -5.72
C VAL A 290 24.86 -9.07 -4.49
N SER A 291 24.70 -10.38 -4.32
CA SER A 291 23.97 -10.99 -3.20
C SER A 291 24.71 -12.22 -2.65
N LYS A 292 24.06 -12.96 -1.76
CA LYS A 292 24.53 -14.25 -1.20
C LYS A 292 23.87 -15.44 -1.90
N ALA A 293 23.48 -15.31 -3.17
CA ALA A 293 22.80 -16.37 -3.90
C ALA A 293 23.65 -17.65 -3.83
N ASP A 294 23.04 -18.78 -3.52
CA ASP A 294 23.74 -20.07 -3.40
C ASP A 294 24.08 -20.66 -4.78
N LYS A 295 23.25 -20.37 -5.78
CA LYS A 295 23.41 -20.84 -7.15
C LYS A 295 23.04 -19.78 -8.18
N VAL A 296 23.44 -19.99 -9.44
CA VAL A 296 23.15 -19.13 -10.58
C VAL A 296 22.79 -19.96 -11.82
N CYS A 297 21.77 -19.54 -12.56
CA CYS A 297 21.43 -20.13 -13.85
C CYS A 297 22.09 -19.39 -15.01
N VAL A 298 22.85 -20.12 -15.82
CA VAL A 298 23.52 -19.62 -17.03
C VAL A 298 23.33 -20.65 -18.16
N SER A 299 22.76 -20.21 -19.29
CA SER A 299 22.50 -21.03 -20.47
C SER A 299 21.69 -22.28 -20.13
N ASN A 300 20.63 -22.09 -19.32
CA ASN A 300 19.74 -23.13 -18.80
C ASN A 300 20.44 -24.21 -17.94
N LYS A 301 21.63 -23.92 -17.40
CA LYS A 301 22.34 -24.79 -16.45
C LYS A 301 22.53 -24.06 -15.13
N GLU A 302 22.30 -24.79 -14.05
CA GLU A 302 22.51 -24.31 -12.68
C GLU A 302 23.96 -24.57 -12.25
N TYR A 303 24.60 -23.54 -11.72
CA TYR A 303 25.95 -23.61 -11.17
C TYR A 303 25.95 -23.10 -9.73
N PRO A 304 26.64 -23.77 -8.79
CA PRO A 304 26.93 -23.20 -7.47
C PRO A 304 27.71 -21.89 -7.61
N THR A 305 27.39 -20.89 -6.79
CA THR A 305 28.05 -19.57 -6.84
C THR A 305 29.56 -19.68 -6.53
N GLU A 306 30.00 -20.70 -5.80
CA GLU A 306 31.42 -20.95 -5.55
C GLU A 306 32.21 -21.31 -6.83
N LYS A 307 31.52 -21.69 -7.92
CA LYS A 307 32.17 -21.95 -9.22
C LYS A 307 32.52 -20.68 -9.99
N PHE A 308 32.14 -19.49 -9.51
CA PHE A 308 32.60 -18.24 -10.10
C PHE A 308 34.13 -18.16 -10.00
N LYS A 309 34.80 -18.03 -11.15
CA LYS A 309 36.21 -17.66 -11.18
C LYS A 309 36.30 -16.14 -11.17
N LEU A 310 36.66 -15.57 -10.01
CA LEU A 310 36.80 -14.13 -9.81
C LEU A 310 38.27 -13.73 -9.81
N GLY A 311 38.60 -12.65 -10.51
CA GLY A 311 39.93 -12.05 -10.50
C GLY A 311 39.82 -10.53 -10.29
N GLU A 312 40.44 -10.01 -9.24
CA GLU A 312 40.39 -8.58 -8.94
C GLU A 312 41.17 -7.75 -9.99
N MET A 313 40.62 -6.58 -10.30
CA MET A 313 41.25 -5.60 -11.18
C MET A 313 41.44 -4.27 -10.44
N LYS A 314 42.59 -3.62 -10.66
CA LYS A 314 42.85 -2.29 -10.10
C LYS A 314 42.14 -1.17 -10.87
N SER A 315 41.93 -1.34 -12.16
CA SER A 315 41.36 -0.33 -13.07
C SER A 315 40.67 -0.99 -14.26
N LEU A 316 39.83 -0.22 -14.97
CA LEU A 316 39.36 -0.58 -16.30
C LEU A 316 40.39 -0.13 -17.33
N ASP A 317 40.79 -1.02 -18.23
CA ASP A 317 41.78 -0.69 -19.26
C ASP A 317 41.15 0.10 -20.42
N ASP A 318 39.84 -0.08 -20.68
CA ASP A 318 39.12 0.62 -21.74
C ASP A 318 38.36 1.85 -21.18
N PRO A 319 38.75 3.09 -21.55
CA PRO A 319 38.09 4.32 -21.12
C PRO A 319 36.61 4.40 -21.50
N LYS A 320 36.17 3.69 -22.55
CA LYS A 320 34.76 3.66 -22.97
C LYS A 320 33.84 3.09 -21.90
N LEU A 321 34.37 2.26 -21.01
CA LEU A 321 33.62 1.62 -19.92
C LEU A 321 33.57 2.49 -18.64
N HIS A 322 34.34 3.59 -18.58
CA HIS A 322 34.35 4.50 -17.44
C HIS A 322 32.98 5.08 -17.06
N PRO A 323 32.04 5.37 -18.00
CA PRO A 323 30.69 5.80 -17.62
C PRO A 323 29.99 4.83 -16.66
N LEU A 324 30.14 3.51 -16.84
CA LEU A 324 29.57 2.51 -15.94
C LEU A 324 30.27 2.51 -14.57
N LEU A 325 31.59 2.65 -14.54
CA LEU A 325 32.35 2.80 -13.30
C LEU A 325 31.90 4.03 -12.50
N MET A 326 31.74 5.17 -13.18
CA MET A 326 31.27 6.41 -12.58
C MET A 326 29.85 6.27 -12.05
N CYS A 327 28.94 5.60 -12.78
CA CYS A 327 27.58 5.33 -12.32
C CYS A 327 27.59 4.60 -10.97
N ILE A 328 28.29 3.47 -10.89
CA ILE A 328 28.34 2.68 -9.66
C ILE A 328 29.00 3.49 -8.54
N SER A 329 30.14 4.16 -8.81
CA SER A 329 30.84 4.95 -7.80
C SER A 329 30.02 6.10 -7.24
N ILE A 330 29.27 6.84 -8.07
CA ILE A 330 28.42 7.94 -7.62
C ILE A 330 27.22 7.45 -6.80
N ILE A 331 26.75 6.23 -7.08
CA ILE A 331 25.64 5.62 -6.35
C ILE A 331 26.11 5.05 -5.01
N THR A 332 27.22 4.31 -4.99
CA THR A 332 27.63 3.50 -3.83
C THR A 332 28.82 4.06 -3.05
N GLY A 333 29.50 5.09 -3.57
CA GLY A 333 30.72 5.66 -3.00
C GLY A 333 31.96 4.82 -3.29
N ASN A 334 31.95 3.55 -2.85
CA ASN A 334 33.04 2.60 -3.05
C ASN A 334 32.68 1.52 -4.07
N VAL A 335 33.66 1.13 -4.88
CA VAL A 335 33.51 0.16 -5.96
C VAL A 335 34.63 -0.87 -5.97
N SER A 336 34.31 -2.09 -6.38
CA SER A 336 35.28 -3.13 -6.74
C SER A 336 35.07 -3.56 -8.18
N ILE A 337 36.19 -3.83 -8.87
CA ILE A 337 36.21 -4.27 -10.26
C ILE A 337 36.77 -5.68 -10.28
N GLN A 338 36.05 -6.60 -10.91
CA GLN A 338 36.40 -8.02 -10.93
C GLN A 338 36.15 -8.59 -12.32
N LYS A 339 37.10 -9.35 -12.87
CA LYS A 339 36.79 -10.29 -13.96
C LYS A 339 36.02 -11.45 -13.37
N PHE A 340 35.01 -11.92 -14.08
CA PHE A 340 34.27 -13.12 -13.70
C PHE A 340 34.20 -14.10 -14.86
N ARG A 341 34.08 -15.39 -14.52
CA ARG A 341 33.71 -16.44 -15.45
C ARG A 341 32.83 -17.48 -14.75
N ILE A 342 31.74 -17.84 -15.39
CA ILE A 342 30.82 -18.89 -14.94
C ILE A 342 30.20 -19.59 -16.16
N GLY A 343 30.35 -20.91 -16.24
CA GLY A 343 29.96 -21.66 -17.44
C GLY A 343 30.63 -21.10 -18.70
N LYS A 344 29.80 -20.69 -19.67
CA LYS A 344 30.24 -20.04 -20.93
C LYS A 344 30.32 -18.50 -20.83
N MET A 345 29.71 -17.90 -19.81
CA MET A 345 29.69 -16.44 -19.65
C MET A 345 30.97 -15.97 -18.96
N ASN A 346 31.56 -14.91 -19.48
CA ASN A 346 32.70 -14.21 -18.87
C ASN A 346 32.55 -12.71 -19.13
N GLY A 347 33.25 -11.89 -18.34
CA GLY A 347 33.17 -10.45 -18.48
C GLY A 347 33.81 -9.72 -17.31
N ILE A 348 33.44 -8.46 -17.16
CA ILE A 348 33.85 -7.58 -16.07
C ILE A 348 32.63 -7.21 -15.24
N ALA A 349 32.75 -7.30 -13.92
CA ALA A 349 31.79 -6.86 -12.94
C ALA A 349 32.35 -5.64 -12.19
N ILE A 350 31.58 -4.55 -12.16
CA ILE A 350 31.85 -3.37 -11.34
C ILE A 350 30.75 -3.32 -10.30
N LYS A 351 31.06 -3.53 -9.02
CA LYS A 351 30.02 -3.58 -7.97
C LYS A 351 30.36 -2.70 -6.77
N GLY A 352 29.32 -2.27 -6.08
CA GLY A 352 29.44 -1.47 -4.87
C GLY A 352 28.21 -1.63 -3.97
N TYR A 353 28.37 -1.21 -2.73
CA TYR A 353 27.32 -1.26 -1.72
C TYR A 353 27.31 0.02 -0.91
N LYS A 354 26.10 0.51 -0.60
CA LYS A 354 25.87 1.61 0.33
C LYS A 354 24.61 1.31 1.12
N ASP A 355 24.70 1.24 2.44
CA ASP A 355 23.58 0.90 3.32
C ASP A 355 22.85 -0.38 2.88
N ASN A 356 21.57 -0.28 2.48
CA ASN A 356 20.76 -1.38 1.98
C ASN A 356 20.71 -1.49 0.43
N LEU A 357 21.48 -0.65 -0.27
CA LEU A 357 21.58 -0.60 -1.72
C LEU A 357 22.82 -1.36 -2.19
N GLY A 358 22.63 -2.33 -3.09
CA GLY A 358 23.70 -2.93 -3.88
C GLY A 358 23.56 -2.51 -5.33
N ALA A 359 24.66 -2.14 -5.98
CA ALA A 359 24.70 -1.83 -7.40
C ALA A 359 25.81 -2.64 -8.08
N ILE A 360 25.52 -3.20 -9.25
CA ILE A 360 26.50 -3.91 -10.05
C ILE A 360 26.28 -3.61 -11.54
N ALA A 361 27.36 -3.36 -12.27
CA ALA A 361 27.37 -3.36 -13.72
C ALA A 361 28.15 -4.59 -14.21
N ILE A 362 27.54 -5.40 -15.06
CA ILE A 362 28.20 -6.49 -15.78
C ILE A 362 28.37 -6.08 -17.22
N ILE A 363 29.58 -6.26 -17.74
CA ILE A 363 29.99 -5.95 -19.12
C ILE A 363 30.47 -7.26 -19.75
N TYR A 364 29.89 -7.66 -20.88
CA TYR A 364 30.11 -8.98 -21.48
C TYR A 364 30.07 -8.98 -23.01
#